data_AF-A0A9W8XPG3-F1
#
_entry.id   AF-A0A9W8XPG3-F1
#
_cell.length_a   1.000
_cell.length_b   1.000
_cell.length_c   1.000
_cell.angle_alpha   90.00
_cell.angle_beta   90.00
_cell.angle_gamma   90.00
#
_symmetry.space_group_name_H-M   'P 1'
#
loop_
_entity.id
_entity.type
_entity.pdbx_description
1 polymer ?
#
loop_
_entity_poly.entity_id
_entity_poly.type
_entity_poly.pdbx_seq_one_letter_code
_entity_poly.pdbx_strand_id
1 'polypeptide(L)'
;MLMRNQADNTIRRWLFIIEGVITIGVAITAAFILPDYPATTTWLSDEEKAYAQWRLVDDIGESDEGGASSIKDGVILAFKDPRLYLFTLLQHISLLSQSFQYFFPTIVKTLGYGNIETLLITAPVWIGTFLVSLVVTYTAGKYNDRSIHIFCLMLISVVGNIIVVSSLNTVYPSTDGPRYLPGGSATAAVALSVAILALVVRLVLQRDNKKLAVRDVLDNEGSVGGSGGAALGGRALGFRYVL
;
A
#
# COMPACT_ATOMS: atom_id res chain seq x y z
N MET A 1 2.31 -10.89 -46.03
CA MET A 1 1.42 -10.99 -44.84
C MET A 1 1.93 -12.03 -43.83
N LEU A 2 2.28 -13.25 -44.25
CA LEU A 2 2.80 -14.30 -43.36
C LEU A 2 4.14 -13.94 -42.68
N MET A 3 5.08 -13.31 -43.39
CA MET A 3 6.36 -12.91 -42.80
C MET A 3 6.24 -11.80 -41.74
N ARG A 4 5.26 -10.89 -41.85
CA ARG A 4 5.03 -9.84 -40.85
C ARG A 4 4.50 -10.43 -39.53
N ASN A 5 3.55 -11.37 -39.62
CA ASN A 5 3.05 -12.09 -38.45
C ASN A 5 4.13 -12.96 -37.76
N GLN A 6 5.04 -13.57 -38.53
CA GLN A 6 6.15 -14.34 -37.96
C GLN A 6 7.19 -13.46 -37.25
N ALA A 7 7.50 -12.28 -37.82
CA ALA A 7 8.36 -11.30 -37.18
C ALA A 7 7.73 -10.77 -35.88
N ASP A 8 6.45 -10.39 -35.90
CA ASP A 8 5.74 -9.87 -34.72
C ASP A 8 5.68 -10.91 -33.59
N ASN A 9 5.47 -12.19 -33.92
CA ASN A 9 5.46 -13.28 -32.94
C ASN A 9 6.85 -13.52 -32.35
N THR A 10 7.89 -13.42 -33.17
CA THR A 10 9.28 -13.56 -32.72
C THR A 10 9.67 -12.42 -31.80
N ILE A 11 9.34 -11.17 -32.15
CA ILE A 11 9.62 -9.98 -31.33
C ILE A 11 8.97 -10.10 -29.95
N ARG A 12 7.69 -10.50 -29.86
CA ARG A 12 6.99 -10.68 -28.58
C ARG A 12 7.63 -11.75 -27.70
N ARG A 13 8.11 -12.85 -28.29
CA ARG A 13 8.81 -13.92 -27.56
C ARG A 13 10.13 -13.45 -26.98
N TRP A 14 10.95 -12.77 -27.80
CA TRP A 14 12.23 -12.25 -27.34
C TRP A 14 12.07 -11.15 -26.29
N LEU A 15 11.06 -10.28 -26.43
CA LEU A 15 10.74 -9.26 -25.43
C LEU A 15 10.48 -9.90 -24.06
N PHE A 16 9.63 -10.93 -24.02
CA PHE A 16 9.29 -11.65 -22.78
C PHE A 16 10.49 -12.37 -22.17
N ILE A 17 11.35 -12.97 -23.00
CA ILE A 17 12.57 -13.65 -22.53
C ILE A 17 13.53 -12.64 -21.91
N ILE A 18 13.76 -11.49 -22.55
CA ILE A 18 14.67 -10.46 -22.05
C ILE A 18 14.15 -9.90 -20.72
N GLU A 19 12.87 -9.55 -20.65
CA GLU A 19 12.22 -9.07 -19.43
C GLU A 19 12.29 -10.10 -18.28
N GLY A 20 12.03 -11.37 -18.58
CA GLY A 20 12.15 -12.48 -17.63
C GLY A 20 13.59 -12.69 -17.13
N VAL A 21 14.59 -12.62 -18.00
CA VAL A 21 16.00 -12.78 -17.60
C VAL A 21 16.45 -11.62 -16.70
N ILE A 22 16.04 -10.39 -17.01
CA ILE A 22 16.36 -9.22 -16.18
C ILE A 22 15.74 -9.37 -14.79
N THR A 23 14.46 -9.73 -14.71
CA THR A 23 13.76 -9.92 -13.42
C THR A 23 14.38 -11.04 -12.57
N ILE A 24 14.75 -12.17 -13.19
CA ILE A 24 15.48 -13.25 -12.50
C ILE A 24 16.84 -12.76 -11.99
N GLY A 25 17.59 -12.02 -12.81
CA GLY A 25 18.89 -11.46 -12.41
C GLY A 25 18.78 -10.53 -11.20
N VAL A 26 17.75 -9.65 -11.19
CA VAL A 26 17.45 -8.79 -10.05
C VAL A 26 17.06 -9.60 -8.81
N ALA A 27 16.22 -10.64 -8.96
CA ALA A 27 15.81 -11.49 -7.85
C ALA A 27 16.99 -12.26 -7.23
N ILE A 28 17.89 -12.82 -8.04
CA ILE A 28 19.10 -13.50 -7.58
C ILE A 28 20.00 -12.50 -6.84
N THR A 29 20.20 -11.31 -7.40
CA THR A 29 21.01 -10.26 -6.77
C THR A 29 20.40 -9.82 -5.43
N ALA A 30 19.07 -9.65 -5.38
CA ALA A 30 18.36 -9.33 -4.16
C ALA A 30 18.51 -10.42 -3.08
N ALA A 31 18.53 -11.71 -3.46
CA ALA A 31 18.75 -12.80 -2.51
C ALA A 31 20.13 -12.76 -1.85
N PHE A 32 21.14 -12.13 -2.47
CA PHE A 32 22.46 -11.94 -1.86
C PHE A 32 22.58 -10.62 -1.08
N ILE A 33 21.77 -9.60 -1.39
CA ILE A 33 21.85 -8.27 -0.79
C ILE A 33 20.90 -8.13 0.41
N LEU A 34 19.73 -8.77 0.38
CA LEU A 34 18.69 -8.58 1.39
C LEU A 34 19.03 -9.38 2.67
N PRO A 35 19.18 -8.72 3.84
CA PRO A 35 19.36 -9.43 5.10
C PRO A 35 18.03 -10.00 5.61
N ASP A 36 18.07 -11.24 6.14
CA ASP A 36 16.87 -11.93 6.61
C ASP A 36 16.34 -11.39 7.97
N TYR A 37 17.20 -11.00 8.92
CA TYR A 37 16.80 -10.37 10.20
C TYR A 37 18.01 -9.65 10.85
N PRO A 38 17.83 -8.51 11.56
CA PRO A 38 18.97 -7.79 12.14
C PRO A 38 19.81 -8.62 13.13
N ALA A 39 19.23 -9.64 13.75
CA ALA A 39 19.94 -10.58 14.63
C ALA A 39 20.86 -11.56 13.88
N THR A 40 20.56 -11.89 12.61
CA THR A 40 21.28 -12.89 11.82
C THR A 40 22.22 -12.28 10.77
N THR A 41 22.17 -10.96 10.57
CA THR A 41 23.00 -10.24 9.59
C THR A 41 24.48 -10.26 9.96
N THR A 42 25.34 -10.70 9.04
CA THR A 42 26.80 -10.79 9.27
C THR A 42 27.56 -9.49 8.97
N TRP A 43 26.92 -8.50 8.33
CA TRP A 43 27.54 -7.26 7.89
C TRP A 43 27.43 -6.09 8.89
N LEU A 44 26.48 -6.15 9.84
CA LEU A 44 26.31 -5.13 10.89
C LEU A 44 27.22 -5.41 12.09
N SER A 45 27.81 -4.36 12.66
CA SER A 45 28.49 -4.45 13.96
C SER A 45 27.50 -4.73 15.08
N ASP A 46 27.97 -5.24 16.22
CA ASP A 46 27.11 -5.61 17.34
C ASP A 46 26.34 -4.40 17.91
N GLU A 47 26.92 -3.20 17.83
CA GLU A 47 26.26 -1.95 18.22
C GLU A 47 25.15 -1.56 17.22
N GLU A 48 25.38 -1.69 15.92
CA GLU A 48 24.36 -1.42 14.89
C GLU A 48 23.21 -2.45 14.94
N LYS A 49 23.52 -3.71 15.26
CA LYS A 49 22.50 -4.75 15.50
C LYS A 49 21.63 -4.40 16.69
N ALA A 50 22.24 -3.99 17.81
CA ALA A 50 21.52 -3.58 19.01
C ALA A 50 20.63 -2.36 18.73
N TYR A 51 21.13 -1.38 17.98
CA TYR A 51 20.34 -0.22 17.56
C TYR A 51 19.18 -0.61 16.62
N ALA A 52 19.42 -1.51 15.65
CA ALA A 52 18.38 -1.99 14.74
C ALA A 52 17.29 -2.80 15.46
N GLN A 53 17.68 -3.62 16.44
CA GLN A 53 16.73 -4.33 17.31
C GLN A 53 15.94 -3.38 18.20
N TRP A 54 16.60 -2.38 18.79
CA TRP A 54 15.93 -1.36 19.58
C TRP A 54 14.90 -0.59 18.74
N ARG A 55 15.27 -0.18 17.53
CA ARG A 55 14.36 0.49 16.61
C ARG A 55 13.17 -0.38 16.19
N LEU A 56 13.39 -1.67 15.94
CA LEU A 56 12.29 -2.60 15.65
C LEU A 56 11.30 -2.70 16.79
N VAL A 57 11.79 -2.80 18.04
CA VAL A 57 10.94 -2.84 19.23
C VAL A 57 10.22 -1.51 19.45
N ASP A 58 10.89 -0.37 19.19
CA ASP A 58 10.30 0.97 19.26
C ASP A 58 9.22 1.19 18.18
N ASP A 59 9.45 0.73 16.95
CA ASP A 59 8.50 0.84 15.83
C ASP A 59 7.31 -0.13 15.96
N ILE A 60 7.49 -1.31 16.55
CA ILE A 60 6.45 -2.37 16.67
C ILE A 60 5.69 -2.28 18.00
N GLY A 61 6.29 -1.73 19.06
CA GLY A 61 5.68 -1.60 20.39
C GLY A 61 5.49 -2.93 21.13
N GLU A 62 6.06 -4.02 20.61
CA GLU A 62 6.04 -5.35 21.20
C GLU A 62 7.49 -5.87 21.19
N SER A 63 8.04 -6.18 22.36
CA SER A 63 9.20 -7.05 22.40
C SER A 63 8.72 -8.42 21.94
N ASP A 64 9.32 -8.98 20.88
CA ASP A 64 9.25 -10.42 20.63
C ASP A 64 9.81 -11.08 21.90
N GLU A 65 8.95 -11.38 22.87
CA GLU A 65 9.29 -12.33 23.90
C GLU A 65 9.55 -13.62 23.12
N GLY A 66 10.81 -14.03 23.06
CA GLY A 66 11.31 -15.15 22.26
C GLY A 66 10.78 -16.53 22.67
N GLY A 67 9.52 -16.62 23.11
CA GLY A 67 8.76 -17.85 23.19
C GLY A 67 8.16 -18.14 21.82
N ALA A 68 8.79 -19.06 21.09
CA ALA A 68 8.29 -19.60 19.84
C ALA A 68 6.84 -20.08 19.99
N SER A 69 5.87 -19.20 19.69
CA SER A 69 4.56 -19.67 19.26
C SER A 69 4.81 -20.39 17.94
N SER A 70 4.36 -21.64 17.85
CA SER A 70 4.53 -22.40 16.61
C SER A 70 3.95 -21.58 15.47
N ILE A 71 4.52 -21.64 14.26
CA ILE A 71 3.97 -20.95 13.07
C ILE A 71 2.45 -21.23 12.94
N LYS A 72 2.03 -22.44 13.35
CA LYS A 72 0.62 -22.84 13.41
C LYS A 72 -0.20 -22.03 14.41
N ASP A 73 0.33 -21.74 15.60
CA ASP A 73 -0.34 -20.96 16.63
C ASP A 73 -0.46 -19.48 16.20
N GLY A 74 0.58 -18.93 15.58
CA GLY A 74 0.54 -17.58 14.99
C GLY A 74 -0.50 -17.47 13.87
N VAL A 75 -0.59 -18.47 12.99
CA VAL A 75 -1.61 -18.53 11.94
C VAL A 75 -3.02 -18.62 12.54
N ILE A 76 -3.23 -19.47 13.55
CA ILE A 76 -4.55 -19.59 14.23
C ILE A 76 -4.92 -18.28 14.93
N LEU A 77 -3.95 -17.60 15.56
CA LEU A 77 -4.16 -16.30 16.20
C LEU A 77 -4.56 -15.24 15.17
N ALA A 78 -3.88 -15.20 14.02
CA ALA A 78 -4.20 -14.28 12.92
C ALA A 78 -5.63 -14.49 12.38
N PHE A 79 -6.05 -15.74 12.17
CA PHE A 79 -7.42 -16.04 11.70
C PHE A 79 -8.51 -15.74 12.74
N LYS A 80 -8.16 -15.65 14.03
CA LYS A 80 -9.08 -15.25 15.09
C LYS A 80 -9.20 -13.73 15.23
N ASP A 81 -8.29 -12.95 14.66
CA ASP A 81 -8.34 -11.50 14.73
C ASP A 81 -9.44 -10.93 13.80
N PRO A 82 -10.54 -10.36 14.34
CA PRO A 82 -11.58 -9.76 13.51
C PRO A 82 -11.09 -8.57 12.67
N ARG A 83 -10.00 -7.92 13.09
CA ARG A 83 -9.43 -6.77 12.38
C ARG A 83 -8.73 -7.19 11.09
N LEU A 84 -8.16 -8.39 11.04
CA LEU A 84 -7.56 -8.95 9.83
C LEU A 84 -8.58 -9.02 8.68
N TYR A 85 -9.81 -9.45 8.96
CA TYR A 85 -10.88 -9.50 7.95
C TYR A 85 -11.31 -8.09 7.52
N LEU A 86 -11.36 -7.13 8.44
CA LEU A 86 -11.64 -5.73 8.11
C LEU A 86 -10.57 -5.16 7.16
N PHE A 87 -9.28 -5.33 7.47
CA PHE A 87 -8.17 -4.90 6.61
C PHE A 87 -8.13 -5.63 5.27
N THR A 88 -8.48 -6.91 5.25
CA THR A 88 -8.59 -7.69 4.00
C THR A 88 -9.70 -7.12 3.11
N LEU A 89 -10.88 -6.84 3.68
CA LEU A 89 -11.99 -6.23 2.95
C LEU A 89 -11.62 -4.82 2.45
N LEU A 90 -10.98 -4.01 3.29
CA LEU A 90 -10.46 -2.69 2.94
C LEU A 90 -9.53 -2.75 1.71
N GLN A 91 -8.62 -3.72 1.70
CA GLN A 91 -7.68 -3.93 0.60
C GLN A 91 -8.39 -4.35 -0.68
N HIS A 92 -9.41 -5.23 -0.60
CA HIS A 92 -10.17 -5.65 -1.77
C HIS A 92 -10.96 -4.49 -2.40
N ILE A 93 -11.63 -3.66 -1.59
CA ILE A 93 -12.35 -2.48 -2.09
C ILE A 93 -11.37 -1.49 -2.74
N SER A 94 -10.19 -1.30 -2.13
CA SER A 94 -9.13 -0.45 -2.69
C SER A 94 -8.62 -0.97 -4.04
N LEU A 95 -8.51 -2.29 -4.21
CA LEU A 95 -8.10 -2.90 -5.48
C LEU A 95 -9.14 -2.68 -6.59
N LEU A 96 -10.44 -2.74 -6.26
CA LEU A 96 -11.51 -2.47 -7.22
C LEU A 96 -11.45 -1.03 -7.76
N SER A 97 -11.04 -0.06 -6.93
CA SER A 97 -10.85 1.32 -7.37
C SER A 97 -9.75 1.46 -8.43
N GLN A 98 -8.77 0.55 -8.51
CA GLN A 98 -7.68 0.61 -9.48
C GLN A 98 -8.05 0.04 -10.86
N SER A 99 -9.26 -0.52 -11.01
CA SER A 99 -9.69 -1.14 -12.27
C SER A 99 -9.70 -0.20 -13.48
N PHE A 100 -9.80 1.12 -13.27
CA PHE A 100 -9.71 2.11 -14.36
C PHE A 100 -8.38 2.04 -15.12
N GLN A 101 -7.30 1.60 -14.45
CA GLN A 101 -5.95 1.57 -14.97
C GLN A 101 -5.84 0.69 -16.23
N TYR A 102 -6.58 -0.42 -16.25
CA TYR A 102 -6.63 -1.37 -17.35
C TYR A 102 -7.30 -0.80 -18.61
N PHE A 103 -8.20 0.17 -18.45
CA PHE A 103 -8.91 0.79 -19.58
C PHE A 103 -8.22 2.05 -20.08
N PHE A 104 -7.16 2.53 -19.41
CA PHE A 104 -6.50 3.77 -19.73
C PHE A 104 -6.00 3.85 -21.19
N PRO A 105 -5.29 2.85 -21.74
CA PRO A 105 -4.87 2.88 -23.14
C PRO A 105 -6.05 2.90 -24.11
N THR A 106 -7.14 2.22 -23.76
CA THR A 106 -8.35 2.18 -24.58
C THR A 106 -9.07 3.52 -24.59
N ILE A 107 -9.08 4.24 -23.46
CA ILE A 107 -9.59 5.62 -23.38
C ILE A 107 -8.73 6.55 -24.23
N VAL A 108 -7.40 6.48 -24.14
CA VAL A 108 -6.52 7.32 -24.98
C VAL A 108 -6.71 7.01 -26.46
N LYS A 109 -7.01 5.76 -26.81
CA LYS A 109 -7.32 5.35 -28.19
C LYS A 109 -8.60 6.00 -28.74
N THR A 110 -9.57 6.39 -27.89
CA THR A 110 -10.77 7.11 -28.37
C THR A 110 -10.45 8.53 -28.86
N LEU A 111 -9.24 9.04 -28.66
CA LEU A 111 -8.78 10.32 -29.22
C LEU A 111 -8.44 10.23 -30.72
N GLY A 112 -8.50 9.05 -31.34
CA GLY A 112 -8.30 8.87 -32.78
C GLY A 112 -6.85 8.63 -33.21
N TYR A 113 -5.91 8.50 -32.27
CA TYR A 113 -4.50 8.19 -32.54
C TYR A 113 -4.27 6.72 -32.92
N GLY A 114 -3.14 6.44 -33.59
CA GLY A 114 -2.70 5.07 -33.86
C GLY A 114 -2.36 4.28 -32.58
N ASN A 115 -2.29 2.95 -32.66
CA ASN A 115 -1.97 2.11 -31.49
C ASN A 115 -0.60 2.45 -30.87
N ILE A 116 0.41 2.75 -31.70
CA ILE A 116 1.77 3.08 -31.23
C ILE A 116 1.78 4.45 -30.56
N GLU A 117 1.17 5.45 -31.19
CA GLU A 117 1.05 6.81 -30.65
C GLU A 117 0.28 6.83 -29.33
N THR A 118 -0.84 6.11 -29.26
CA THR A 118 -1.62 5.92 -28.03
C THR A 118 -0.74 5.39 -26.90
N LEU A 119 0.04 4.32 -27.15
CA LEU A 119 0.93 3.74 -26.13
C LEU A 119 2.04 4.70 -25.71
N LEU A 120 2.63 5.43 -26.65
CA LEU A 120 3.64 6.45 -26.37
C LEU A 120 3.09 7.60 -25.52
N ILE A 121 1.83 8.00 -25.72
CA ILE A 121 1.16 9.01 -24.89
C ILE A 121 0.86 8.47 -23.49
N THR A 122 0.56 7.17 -23.34
CA THR A 122 0.34 6.57 -22.01
C THR A 122 1.61 6.38 -21.19
N ALA A 123 2.76 6.16 -21.82
CA ALA A 123 4.03 5.92 -21.15
C ALA A 123 4.45 7.02 -20.14
N PRO A 124 4.44 8.33 -20.48
CA PRO A 124 4.82 9.40 -19.53
C PRO A 124 3.87 9.52 -18.34
N VAL A 125 2.62 9.07 -18.47
CA VAL A 125 1.65 9.07 -17.37
C VAL A 125 2.09 8.12 -16.25
N TRP A 126 2.67 6.97 -16.60
CA TRP A 126 3.24 6.02 -15.63
C TRP A 126 4.44 6.61 -14.90
N ILE A 127 5.30 7.35 -15.62
CA ILE A 127 6.45 8.04 -15.01
C ILE A 127 5.97 9.12 -14.04
N GLY A 128 4.97 9.93 -14.43
CA GLY A 128 4.36 10.90 -13.54
C GLY A 128 3.75 10.26 -12.29
N THR A 129 3.05 9.14 -12.45
CA THR A 129 2.48 8.36 -11.34
C THR A 129 3.57 7.86 -10.38
N PHE A 130 4.69 7.37 -10.92
CA PHE A 130 5.84 6.94 -10.13
C PHE A 130 6.44 8.09 -9.31
N LEU A 131 6.66 9.26 -9.91
CA LEU A 131 7.21 10.42 -9.21
C LEU A 131 6.28 10.92 -8.10
N VAL A 132 4.96 10.98 -8.36
CA VAL A 132 3.97 11.33 -7.34
C VAL A 132 3.98 10.31 -6.20
N SER A 133 4.09 9.01 -6.51
CA SER A 133 4.19 7.97 -5.49
C SER A 133 5.42 8.16 -4.60
N LEU A 134 6.57 8.53 -5.14
CA LEU A 134 7.77 8.80 -4.33
C LEU A 134 7.56 9.97 -3.38
N VAL A 135 6.98 11.07 -3.88
CA VAL A 135 6.69 12.25 -3.06
C VAL A 135 5.72 11.91 -1.94
N VAL A 136 4.62 11.22 -2.24
CA VAL A 136 3.61 10.85 -1.25
C VAL A 136 4.16 9.89 -0.21
N THR A 137 4.94 8.89 -0.61
CA THR A 137 5.57 7.96 0.33
C THR A 137 6.55 8.69 1.26
N TYR A 138 7.35 9.61 0.71
CA TYR A 138 8.28 10.41 1.51
C TYR A 138 7.54 11.32 2.50
N THR A 139 6.49 12.03 2.08
CA THR A 139 5.72 12.90 2.97
C THR A 139 4.95 12.08 4.00
N ALA A 140 4.35 10.95 3.62
CA ALA A 140 3.66 10.05 4.54
C ALA A 140 4.60 9.51 5.62
N GLY A 141 5.83 9.16 5.26
CA GLY A 141 6.87 8.74 6.21
C GLY A 141 7.30 9.87 7.14
N LYS A 142 7.47 11.09 6.63
CA LYS A 142 7.90 12.25 7.42
C LYS A 142 6.86 12.72 8.45
N TYR A 143 5.57 12.69 8.09
CA TYR A 143 4.49 13.15 8.98
C TYR A 143 3.87 12.03 9.83
N ASN A 144 4.27 10.78 9.60
CA ASN A 144 3.74 9.58 10.26
C ASN A 144 2.19 9.52 10.28
N ASP A 145 1.58 10.07 9.23
CA ASP A 145 0.13 10.29 9.06
C ASP A 145 -0.29 9.67 7.72
N ARG A 146 -0.25 8.34 7.65
CA ARG A 146 -0.47 7.58 6.41
C ARG A 146 -1.93 7.68 5.95
N SER A 147 -2.90 7.69 6.87
CA SER A 147 -4.32 7.78 6.49
C SER A 147 -4.73 9.09 5.83
N ILE A 148 -4.15 10.25 6.19
CA ILE A 148 -4.47 11.53 5.52
C ILE A 148 -4.00 11.47 4.06
N HIS A 149 -2.79 10.97 3.82
CA HIS A 149 -2.25 10.86 2.47
C HIS A 149 -3.12 9.95 1.59
N ILE A 150 -3.55 8.81 2.13
CA ILE A 150 -4.47 7.89 1.44
C ILE A 150 -5.80 8.58 1.15
N PHE A 151 -6.38 9.28 2.13
CA PHE A 151 -7.64 10.01 1.98
C PHE A 151 -7.55 11.09 0.90
N CYS A 152 -6.52 11.94 0.93
CA CYS A 152 -6.30 12.99 -0.05
C CYS A 152 -6.12 12.43 -1.47
N LEU A 153 -5.32 11.37 -1.63
CA LEU A 153 -5.15 10.69 -2.92
C LEU A 153 -6.47 10.10 -3.43
N MET A 154 -7.27 9.53 -2.55
CA MET A 154 -8.55 8.95 -2.92
C MET A 154 -9.55 10.03 -3.35
N LEU A 155 -9.54 11.22 -2.74
CA LEU A 155 -10.33 12.36 -3.20
C LEU A 155 -9.91 12.83 -4.60
N ILE A 156 -8.60 12.90 -4.87
CA ILE A 156 -8.08 13.21 -6.20
C ILE A 156 -8.57 12.17 -7.22
N SER A 157 -8.55 10.89 -6.85
CA SER A 157 -9.09 9.80 -7.67
C SER A 157 -10.59 9.98 -7.97
N VAL A 158 -11.40 10.35 -6.97
CA VAL A 158 -12.83 10.64 -7.17
C VAL A 158 -13.03 11.78 -8.18
N VAL A 159 -12.29 12.88 -8.02
CA VAL A 159 -12.35 14.03 -8.96
C VAL A 159 -11.95 13.60 -10.38
N GLY A 160 -10.87 12.82 -10.53
CA GLY A 160 -10.43 12.29 -11.81
C GLY A 160 -11.49 11.41 -12.49
N ASN A 161 -12.15 10.53 -11.73
CA ASN A 161 -13.22 9.69 -12.26
C ASN A 161 -14.46 10.52 -12.65
N ILE A 162 -14.81 11.57 -11.89
CA ILE A 162 -15.89 12.50 -12.25
C ILE A 162 -15.58 13.19 -13.58
N ILE A 163 -14.34 13.68 -13.78
CA ILE A 163 -13.92 14.31 -15.03
C ILE A 163 -14.08 13.33 -16.20
N VAL A 164 -13.63 12.08 -16.06
CA VAL A 164 -13.78 11.06 -17.11
C VAL A 164 -15.26 10.83 -17.46
N VAL A 165 -16.14 10.69 -16.46
CA VAL A 165 -17.58 10.51 -16.65
C VAL A 165 -18.21 11.72 -17.36
N SER A 166 -17.83 12.94 -16.98
CA SER A 166 -18.35 14.17 -17.56
C SER A 166 -17.85 14.38 -19.00
N SER A 167 -16.56 14.20 -19.26
CA SER A 167 -15.96 14.39 -20.58
C SER A 167 -16.53 13.41 -21.62
N LEU A 168 -16.81 12.17 -21.24
CA LEU A 168 -17.40 11.17 -22.14
C LEU A 168 -18.87 11.45 -22.51
N ASN A 169 -19.59 12.21 -21.69
CA ASN A 169 -20.98 12.61 -21.99
C ASN A 169 -21.08 13.90 -22.82
N THR A 170 -20.05 14.74 -22.82
CA THR A 170 -20.08 16.07 -23.48
C THR A 170 -19.25 16.14 -24.75
N VAL A 171 -18.15 15.37 -24.85
CA VAL A 171 -17.17 15.49 -25.95
C VAL A 171 -17.36 14.45 -27.05
N TYR A 172 -17.96 13.28 -26.76
CA TYR A 172 -18.14 12.19 -27.71
C TYR A 172 -19.64 11.96 -28.04
N PRO A 173 -20.02 11.88 -29.33
CA PRO A 173 -21.41 11.62 -29.73
C PRO A 173 -21.93 10.29 -29.16
N SER A 174 -23.23 10.23 -28.85
CA SER A 174 -23.94 9.06 -28.31
C SER A 174 -23.83 7.76 -29.14
N THR A 175 -23.21 7.85 -30.32
CA THR A 175 -23.10 6.80 -31.34
C THR A 175 -21.72 6.17 -31.46
N ASP A 176 -20.66 6.72 -30.84
CA ASP A 176 -19.28 6.20 -30.97
C ASP A 176 -18.76 5.54 -29.69
N GLY A 177 -18.34 4.27 -29.82
CA GLY A 177 -17.50 3.53 -28.86
C GLY A 177 -18.19 3.02 -27.57
N PRO A 178 -17.58 2.03 -26.88
CA PRO A 178 -18.12 1.54 -25.61
C PRO A 178 -18.13 2.68 -24.58
N ARG A 179 -19.33 3.02 -24.10
CA ARG A 179 -19.49 4.06 -23.08
C ARG A 179 -18.79 3.59 -21.81
N TYR A 180 -17.63 4.16 -21.47
CA TYR A 180 -16.96 3.94 -20.19
C TYR A 180 -17.68 4.62 -19.01
N LEU A 181 -18.89 5.15 -19.23
CA LEU A 181 -19.74 5.80 -18.23
C LEU A 181 -20.06 4.87 -17.04
N PRO A 182 -20.50 3.60 -17.24
CA PRO A 182 -20.72 2.68 -16.12
C PRO A 182 -19.42 2.33 -15.40
N GLY A 183 -18.30 2.24 -16.13
CA GLY A 183 -16.98 1.97 -15.55
C GLY A 183 -16.49 3.10 -14.66
N GLY A 184 -16.45 4.34 -15.18
CA GLY A 184 -15.99 5.52 -14.45
C GLY A 184 -16.87 5.90 -13.26
N SER A 185 -18.19 5.70 -13.37
CA SER A 185 -19.11 5.94 -12.24
C SER A 185 -18.99 4.86 -11.16
N ALA A 186 -18.80 3.60 -11.54
CA ALA A 186 -18.53 2.51 -10.59
C ALA A 186 -17.21 2.74 -9.84
N THR A 187 -16.13 3.11 -10.54
CA THR A 187 -14.84 3.40 -9.92
C THR A 187 -14.87 4.65 -9.05
N ALA A 188 -15.62 5.70 -9.44
CA ALA A 188 -15.84 6.87 -8.58
C ALA A 188 -16.54 6.50 -7.26
N ALA A 189 -17.59 5.68 -7.33
CA ALA A 189 -18.33 5.23 -6.15
C ALA A 189 -17.47 4.37 -5.22
N VAL A 190 -16.66 3.48 -5.79
CA VAL A 190 -15.72 2.65 -5.03
C VAL A 190 -14.60 3.51 -4.43
N ALA A 191 -14.03 4.46 -5.17
CA ALA A 191 -13.02 5.37 -4.62
C ALA A 191 -13.59 6.21 -3.46
N LEU A 192 -14.82 6.71 -3.59
CA LEU A 192 -15.46 7.47 -2.51
C LEU A 192 -15.71 6.59 -1.27
N SER A 193 -16.14 5.34 -1.46
CA SER A 193 -16.33 4.42 -0.33
C SER A 193 -15.02 4.11 0.39
N VAL A 194 -13.91 3.94 -0.34
CA VAL A 194 -12.57 3.78 0.26
C VAL A 194 -12.15 5.04 1.01
N ALA A 195 -12.41 6.24 0.48
CA ALA A 195 -12.08 7.49 1.16
C ALA A 195 -12.83 7.62 2.50
N ILE A 196 -14.14 7.41 2.49
CA ILE A 196 -14.97 7.43 3.70
C ILE A 196 -14.46 6.40 4.71
N LEU A 197 -14.17 5.20 4.22
CA LEU A 197 -13.77 4.09 5.05
C LEU A 197 -12.36 4.29 5.66
N ALA A 198 -11.41 4.86 4.92
CA ALA A 198 -10.11 5.28 5.43
C ALA A 198 -10.25 6.32 6.55
N LEU A 199 -11.18 7.27 6.41
CA LEU A 199 -11.49 8.25 7.46
C LEU A 199 -12.12 7.58 8.69
N VAL A 200 -13.04 6.64 8.51
CA VAL A 200 -13.63 5.85 9.60
C VAL A 200 -12.56 5.07 10.34
N VAL A 201 -11.65 4.40 9.64
CA VAL A 201 -10.51 3.68 10.24
C VAL A 201 -9.65 4.64 11.04
N ARG A 202 -9.30 5.81 10.48
CA ARG A 202 -8.54 6.85 11.21
C ARG A 202 -9.26 7.25 12.52
N LEU A 203 -10.57 7.47 12.48
CA LEU A 203 -11.35 7.83 13.67
C LEU A 203 -11.38 6.70 14.71
N VAL A 204 -11.48 5.44 14.27
CA VAL A 204 -11.43 4.27 15.17
C VAL A 204 -10.04 4.13 15.79
N LEU A 205 -8.96 4.22 15.00
CA LEU A 205 -7.59 4.14 15.49
C LEU A 205 -7.27 5.29 16.44
N GLN A 206 -7.73 6.51 16.16
CA GLN A 206 -7.62 7.64 17.09
C GLN A 206 -8.37 7.40 18.40
N ARG A 207 -9.55 6.78 18.35
CA ARG A 207 -10.32 6.42 19.55
C ARG A 207 -9.60 5.35 20.36
N ASP A 208 -9.05 4.34 19.71
CA ASP A 208 -8.33 3.26 20.38
C ASP A 208 -6.99 3.75 20.96
N ASN A 209 -6.26 4.63 20.25
CA ASN A 209 -5.09 5.33 20.79
C ASN A 209 -5.42 6.16 22.05
N LYS A 210 -6.58 6.85 22.07
CA LYS A 210 -7.02 7.60 23.26
C LYS A 210 -7.35 6.66 24.42
N LYS A 211 -7.98 5.51 24.17
CA LYS A 211 -8.28 4.51 25.22
C LYS A 211 -7.00 3.91 25.81
N LEU A 212 -6.00 3.64 24.97
CA LEU A 212 -4.71 3.10 25.41
C LEU A 212 -3.95 4.12 26.26
N ALA A 213 -3.94 5.40 25.85
CA ALA A 213 -3.36 6.46 26.66
C ALA A 213 -4.04 6.61 28.05
N VAL A 214 -5.35 6.42 28.13
CA VAL A 214 -6.08 6.42 29.42
C VAL A 214 -5.70 5.20 30.27
N ARG A 215 -5.57 4.01 29.66
CA ARG A 215 -5.14 2.78 30.36
C ARG A 215 -3.72 2.92 30.91
N ASP A 216 -2.79 3.48 30.14
CA ASP A 216 -1.41 3.73 30.59
C ASP A 216 -1.36 4.62 31.84
N VAL A 217 -2.22 5.65 31.90
CA VAL A 217 -2.33 6.54 33.07
C VAL A 217 -2.87 5.78 34.28
N LEU A 218 -3.94 4.98 34.11
CA LEU A 218 -4.53 4.19 35.21
C LEU A 218 -3.56 3.13 35.75
N ASP A 219 -2.81 2.45 34.88
CA ASP A 219 -1.80 1.47 35.28
C ASP A 219 -0.58 2.12 35.96
N ASN A 220 -0.29 3.38 35.63
CA ASN A 220 0.76 4.15 36.30
C ASN A 220 0.30 4.63 37.69
N GLU A 221 -0.94 5.12 37.83
CA GLU A 221 -1.51 5.52 39.13
C GLU A 221 -1.69 4.33 40.08
N GLY A 222 -2.15 3.17 39.59
CA GLY A 222 -2.25 1.94 40.37
C GLY A 222 -0.89 1.40 40.86
N SER A 223 0.18 1.66 40.10
CA SER A 223 1.55 1.27 40.46
C SER A 223 2.18 2.17 41.53
N VAL A 224 1.71 3.41 41.70
CA VAL A 224 2.23 4.36 42.70
C VAL A 224 1.55 4.16 44.06
N GLY A 225 0.34 3.59 44.11
CA GLY A 225 -0.36 3.24 45.35
C GLY A 225 0.12 1.96 46.05
N GLY A 226 0.95 1.14 45.39
CA GLY A 226 1.56 -0.07 45.94
C GLY A 226 3.01 0.18 46.37
N SER A 227 3.24 0.41 47.66
CA SER A 227 4.58 0.55 48.24
C SER A 227 5.47 -0.67 47.98
N GLY A 228 6.63 -0.43 47.37
CA GLY A 228 7.89 -1.10 47.77
C GLY A 228 8.62 -1.92 46.70
N GLY A 229 9.65 -1.32 46.11
CA GLY A 229 10.87 -2.03 45.68
C GLY A 229 10.87 -2.65 44.27
N ALA A 230 11.42 -1.91 43.30
CA ALA A 230 12.35 -2.37 42.27
C ALA A 230 12.39 -1.30 41.15
N ALA A 231 13.31 -0.35 41.29
CA ALA A 231 13.84 0.33 40.11
C ALA A 231 14.64 -0.71 39.29
N LEU A 232 14.60 -0.57 37.96
CA LEU A 232 15.30 -1.34 36.91
C LEU A 232 14.47 -2.43 36.21
N GLY A 233 13.69 -1.99 35.23
CA GLY A 233 13.12 -2.79 34.15
C GLY A 233 12.31 -1.86 33.25
N GLY A 234 12.83 -1.55 32.06
CA GLY A 234 12.18 -0.64 31.11
C GLY A 234 10.75 -1.10 30.83
N ARG A 235 9.77 -0.30 31.29
CA ARG A 235 8.35 -0.58 31.12
C ARG A 235 7.99 -0.32 29.66
N ALA A 236 7.56 -1.35 28.93
CA ALA A 236 7.14 -1.22 27.53
C ALA A 236 6.02 -0.18 27.42
N LEU A 237 6.25 0.89 26.66
CA LEU A 237 5.21 1.85 26.31
C LEU A 237 4.09 1.10 25.58
N GLY A 238 2.85 1.23 26.04
CA GLY A 238 1.70 0.57 25.44
C GLY A 238 1.60 0.87 23.94
N PHE A 239 1.29 -0.16 23.15
CA PHE A 239 1.18 -0.09 21.69
C PHE A 239 0.33 1.12 21.24
N ARG A 240 0.85 1.93 20.31
CA ARG A 240 0.08 3.02 19.67
C ARG A 240 -0.07 2.74 18.19
N TYR A 241 -1.30 2.80 17.71
CA TYR A 241 -1.57 2.68 16.29
C TYR A 241 -0.99 3.90 15.56
N VAL A 242 -0.13 3.66 14.59
CA VAL A 242 0.25 4.68 13.60
C VAL A 242 -0.99 5.02 12.76
N LEU A 243 -1.26 6.32 12.60
CA LEU A 243 -2.47 6.83 11.96
C LEU A 243 -2.39 6.81 10.44
#